data_AF-A0A923UZN4-F1
#
_entry.id   AF-A0A923UZN4-F1
#
_cell.length_a   1.000
_cell.length_b   1.000
_cell.length_c   1.000
_cell.angle_alpha   90.00
_cell.angle_beta   90.00
_cell.angle_gamma   90.00
#
_symmetry.space_group_name_H-M   'P 1'
#
loop_
_entity.id
_entity.type
_entity.pdbx_description
1 polymer ?
#
loop_
_entity_poly.entity_id
_entity_poly.type
_entity_poly.pdbx_seq_one_letter_code
_entity_poly.pdbx_strand_id
1 'polypeptide(L)' 'MMRAAIVTGLLLVLCACNERDQSLNTSAAKSDGQPWQGVQNGFAAPGYQAGDKVRWETQMRQRAQSQNEYVKSN' A
#
# COMPACT_ATOMS: atom_id res chain seq x y z
N MET A 1 -37.81 30.79 -16.46
CA MET A 1 -37.55 29.49 -15.80
C MET A 1 -36.63 28.59 -16.63
N MET A 2 -36.95 28.28 -17.89
CA MET A 2 -36.16 27.36 -18.74
C MET A 2 -34.71 27.82 -19.02
N ARG A 3 -34.49 29.12 -19.24
CA ARG A 3 -33.13 29.67 -19.47
C ARG A 3 -32.22 29.54 -18.24
N ALA A 4 -32.77 29.73 -17.04
CA ALA A 4 -32.01 29.56 -15.79
C ALA A 4 -31.62 28.10 -15.56
N ALA A 5 -32.51 27.16 -15.91
CA ALA A 5 -32.21 25.72 -15.84
C ALA A 5 -31.08 25.31 -16.79
N ILE A 6 -31.07 25.84 -18.02
CA ILE A 6 -30.01 25.57 -19.01
C ILE A 6 -28.65 26.09 -18.53
N VAL A 7 -28.59 27.33 -18.03
CA VAL A 7 -27.35 27.93 -17.52
C VAL A 7 -26.81 27.16 -16.32
N THR A 8 -27.68 26.76 -15.40
CA THR A 8 -27.28 25.98 -14.21
C THR A 8 -26.76 24.60 -14.60
N GLY A 9 -27.39 23.93 -15.57
CA GLY A 9 -26.94 22.62 -16.07
C GLY A 9 -25.55 22.68 -16.72
N LEU A 10 -25.27 23.74 -17.50
CA LEU A 10 -23.96 23.93 -18.14
C LEU A 10 -22.83 24.09 -17.10
N LEU A 11 -23.07 24.83 -16.02
CA LEU A 11 -22.07 25.04 -14.96
C LEU A 11 -21.73 23.74 -14.23
N LEU A 12 -22.69 22.86 -14.00
CA LEU A 12 -22.47 21.57 -13.35
C LEU A 12 -21.61 20.62 -14.19
N VAL A 13 -21.81 20.60 -15.51
CA VAL A 13 -21.02 19.77 -16.44
C VAL A 13 -19.56 20.23 -16.48
N LEU A 14 -19.29 21.54 -16.39
CA LEU A 14 -17.91 22.08 -16.37
C LEU A 14 -17.13 21.68 -15.11
N CYS A 15 -17.80 21.43 -13.99
CA CYS A 15 -17.14 21.03 -12.74
C CYS A 15 -16.83 19.53 -12.65
N ALA A 16 -17.36 18.70 -13.56
CA ALA A 16 -17.32 17.23 -13.44
C ALA A 16 -15.91 16.60 -13.53
N CYS A 17 -14.94 17.28 -14.15
CA CYS A 17 -13.57 16.76 -14.33
C CYS A 17 -12.52 17.40 -13.41
N ASN A 18 -12.93 18.09 -12.34
CA ASN A 18 -12.01 18.77 -11.41
C ASN A 18 -11.61 17.91 -10.20
N GLU A 19 -11.69 16.58 -10.31
CA GLU A 19 -11.12 15.73 -9.28
C GLU A 19 -9.60 15.90 -9.25
N ARG A 20 -9.03 16.01 -8.05
CA ARG A 20 -7.57 15.99 -7.90
C ARG A 20 -7.08 14.64 -8.41
N ASP A 21 -5.93 14.63 -9.09
CA ASP A 21 -5.25 13.42 -9.50
C ASP A 21 -5.25 12.39 -8.35
N GLN A 22 -5.82 11.21 -8.60
CA GLN A 22 -5.84 10.10 -7.65
C GLN A 22 -4.49 9.38 -7.58
N SER A 23 -3.50 9.81 -8.38
CA SER A 23 -2.11 9.44 -8.17
C SER A 23 -1.71 9.80 -6.74
N LEU A 24 -1.02 8.87 -6.10
CA LEU A 24 -0.55 9.06 -4.74
C LEU A 24 0.36 10.29 -4.73
N ASN A 25 -0.11 11.42 -4.19
CA ASN A 25 0.72 12.60 -4.04
C ASN A 25 1.94 12.18 -3.21
N THR A 26 3.14 12.30 -3.79
CA THR A 26 4.41 11.89 -3.14
C THR A 26 4.62 12.59 -1.79
N SER A 27 4.00 13.76 -1.59
CA SER A 27 4.00 14.52 -0.33
C SER A 27 3.05 13.94 0.72
N ALA A 28 2.07 13.13 0.31
CA ALA A 28 1.11 12.44 1.17
C ALA A 28 1.42 10.93 1.33
N ALA A 29 2.38 10.41 0.55
CA ALA A 29 2.88 9.05 0.70
C ALA A 29 3.55 8.92 2.08
N LYS A 30 2.92 8.16 2.97
CA LYS A 30 3.56 7.78 4.23
C LYS A 30 4.73 6.88 3.88
N SER A 31 5.93 7.22 4.36
CA SER A 31 7.05 6.27 4.32
C SER A 31 6.62 5.03 5.10
N ASP A 32 6.78 3.87 4.49
CA ASP A 32 6.63 2.62 5.22
C ASP A 32 7.64 2.60 6.37
N GLY A 33 7.22 2.04 7.50
CA GLY A 33 8.10 1.77 8.62
C GLY A 33 9.07 0.64 8.29
N GLN A 34 10.09 0.47 9.13
CA GLN A 34 10.99 -0.67 8.98
C GLN A 34 10.21 -1.99 9.13
N PRO A 35 10.43 -3.00 8.26
CA PRO A 35 9.59 -4.21 8.24
C PRO A 35 9.71 -5.07 9.51
N TRP A 36 10.83 -4.98 10.23
CA TRP A 36 11.00 -5.66 11.52
C TRP A 36 10.31 -4.93 12.68
N GLN A 37 9.87 -3.68 12.52
CA GLN A 37 9.12 -2.93 13.54
C GLN A 37 7.62 -3.23 13.57
N GLY A 38 7.16 -4.23 12.80
CA GLY A 38 5.75 -4.63 12.76
C GLY A 38 5.14 -4.92 14.13
N VAL A 39 3.81 -4.98 14.19
CA VAL A 39 3.07 -5.14 15.44
C VAL A 39 3.00 -6.60 15.89
N GLN A 40 3.10 -6.83 17.20
CA GLN A 40 2.79 -8.12 17.81
C GLN A 40 1.29 -8.16 18.17
N ASN A 41 0.48 -8.73 17.28
CA ASN A 41 -0.96 -8.92 17.48
C ASN A 41 -1.36 -10.37 17.14
N GLY A 42 -2.66 -10.68 17.20
CA GLY A 42 -3.17 -12.03 16.89
C GLY A 42 -2.98 -12.49 15.43
N PHE A 43 -2.51 -11.61 14.54
CA PHE A 43 -2.20 -11.92 13.14
C PHE A 43 -0.69 -12.11 12.91
N ALA A 44 0.14 -11.87 13.93
CA ALA A 44 1.56 -12.11 13.85
C ALA A 44 1.82 -13.62 13.65
N ALA A 45 2.72 -13.94 12.73
CA ALA A 45 3.13 -15.33 12.52
C ALA A 45 3.73 -15.91 13.82
N PRO A 46 3.50 -17.20 14.12
CA PRO A 46 4.10 -17.84 15.29
C PRO A 46 5.62 -17.65 15.34
N GLY A 47 6.14 -17.21 16.49
CA GLY A 47 7.57 -16.94 16.67
C GLY A 47 8.08 -15.62 16.08
N TYR A 48 7.21 -14.79 15.50
CA TYR A 48 7.56 -13.40 15.16
C TYR A 48 7.77 -12.55 16.42
N GLN A 49 8.80 -11.70 16.37
CA GLN A 49 9.14 -10.77 17.45
C GLN A 49 9.31 -9.37 16.85
N ALA A 50 8.45 -8.45 17.27
CA ALA A 50 8.52 -7.05 16.88
C ALA A 50 9.84 -6.42 17.34
N GLY A 51 10.45 -5.61 16.48
CA GLY A 51 11.72 -4.92 16.73
C GLY A 51 12.98 -5.75 16.49
N ASP A 52 12.88 -7.08 16.35
CA ASP A 52 14.05 -7.95 16.15
C ASP A 52 14.41 -8.08 14.67
N LYS A 53 15.33 -7.22 14.22
CA LYS A 53 15.83 -7.21 12.85
C LYS A 53 16.50 -8.53 12.46
N VAL A 54 17.33 -9.11 13.33
CA VAL A 54 18.13 -10.29 12.99
C VAL A 54 17.23 -11.51 12.80
N ARG A 55 16.24 -11.69 13.69
CA ARG A 55 15.25 -12.77 13.54
C ARG A 55 14.38 -12.57 12.31
N TRP A 56 13.96 -11.34 12.02
CA TRP A 56 13.19 -11.05 10.81
C TRP A 56 13.97 -11.42 9.54
N GLU A 57 15.22 -10.96 9.40
CA GLU A 57 16.06 -11.28 8.24
C GLU A 57 16.33 -12.78 8.10
N THR A 58 16.50 -13.49 9.21
CA THR A 58 16.69 -14.94 9.22
C THR A 58 15.44 -15.66 8.72
N GLN A 59 14.25 -15.28 9.20
CA GLN A 59 12.99 -15.83 8.70
C GLN A 59 12.79 -15.54 7.21
N MET A 60 13.08 -14.32 6.75
CA MET A 60 12.95 -13.96 5.34
C MET A 60 13.88 -14.80 4.46
N ARG A 61 15.15 -14.96 4.87
CA ARG A 61 16.11 -15.81 4.15
C ARG A 61 15.64 -17.26 4.07
N GLN A 62 15.15 -17.83 5.17
CA GLN A 62 14.61 -19.19 5.19
C GLN A 62 13.41 -19.35 4.27
N ARG A 63 12.45 -18.41 4.30
CA ARG A 63 11.26 -18.42 3.42
C ARG A 63 11.65 -18.33 1.94
N ALA A 64 12.66 -17.53 1.60
CA ALA A 64 13.12 -17.39 0.22
C ALA A 64 13.73 -18.69 -0.33
N GLN A 65 14.34 -19.54 0.51
CA GLN A 65 14.90 -20.81 0.05
C GLN A 65 13.83 -21.77 -0.52
N SER A 66 12.62 -21.77 0.05
CA SER A 66 11.54 -22.65 -0.40
C SER A 66 10.71 -22.08 -1.55
N GLN A 67 11.03 -20.87 -2.01
CA GLN A 67 10.32 -20.15 -3.08
C GLN A 67 11.22 -19.89 -4.29
N ASN A 68 12.36 -20.58 -4.36
CA ASN A 68 13.27 -20.46 -5.47
C ASN A 68 13.05 -21.63 -6.43
N GLU A 69 12.44 -21.37 -7.58
CA GLU A 69 12.22 -22.38 -8.62
C GLU A 69 13.54 -22.84 -9.28
N TYR A 70 14.65 -22.14 -9.04
CA TYR A 70 15.98 -22.47 -9.55
C TYR A 70 16.83 -23.28 -8.57
N VAL A 71 16.24 -23.89 -7.52
CA VAL A 71 16.99 -24.77 -6.62
C VAL A 71 17.48 -25.97 -7.43
N LYS A 72 18.79 -26.04 -7.63
CA LYS A 72 19.46 -27.12 -8.34
C LYS A 72 19.28 -28.41 -7.53
N SER A 73 18.36 -29.29 -7.92
CA SER A 73 18.30 -30.67 -7.41
C SER A 73 19.46 -31.44 -8.04
N ASN A 74 20.48 -31.72 -7.24
CA ASN A 74 21.59 -32.59 -7.61
C ASN A 74 21.25 -34.04 -7.26
#